data_AF-A0A226H0P2-F1
#
_entry.id   AF-A0A226H0P2-F1
#
_cell.length_a   1.000
_cell.length_b   1.000
_cell.length_c   1.000
_cell.angle_alpha   90.00
_cell.angle_beta   90.00
_cell.angle_gamma   90.00
#
_symmetry.space_group_name_H-M   'P 1'
#
loop_
_entity.id
_entity.type
_entity.pdbx_description
1 polymer ?
#
loop_
_entity_poly.entity_id
_entity_poly.type
_entity_poly.pdbx_seq_one_letter_code
_entity_poly.pdbx_strand_id
1 'polypeptide(L)'
;MNPKNGYDERTVINITTTTSTLIVYLSLLTILLFVDFYYFKILDLINQNSISVILNMFIIGIINYVYFIKDKKFLEKGFKTDKKGGYVIILFIVLNSMCLLYFANKNREKIFAEREKARIEKNR
;
A
#
# COMPACT_ATOMS: atom_id res chain seq x y z
N MET A 1 -17.43 -25.93 24.43
CA MET A 1 -16.28 -25.27 23.79
C MET A 1 -15.68 -24.31 24.82
N ASN A 2 -14.43 -24.56 25.26
CA ASN A 2 -13.77 -23.80 26.32
C ASN A 2 -12.92 -22.68 25.67
N PRO A 3 -13.29 -21.39 25.78
CA PRO A 3 -12.59 -20.31 25.10
C PRO A 3 -11.45 -19.79 25.99
N LYS A 4 -10.41 -20.60 26.17
CA LYS A 4 -9.14 -20.09 26.68
C LYS A 4 -8.18 -20.02 25.50
N ASN A 5 -7.96 -18.79 24.99
CA ASN A 5 -6.98 -18.38 23.97
C ASN A 5 -7.49 -18.18 22.52
N GLY A 6 -8.75 -17.78 22.31
CA GLY A 6 -9.20 -17.27 21.01
C GLY A 6 -9.14 -15.74 20.96
N TYR A 7 -8.56 -15.15 19.90
CA TYR A 7 -8.68 -13.71 19.65
C TYR A 7 -10.15 -13.34 19.46
N ASP A 8 -10.58 -12.19 20.01
CA ASP A 8 -11.93 -11.67 19.79
C ASP A 8 -12.17 -11.41 18.30
N GLU A 9 -13.38 -11.71 17.83
CA GLU A 9 -13.74 -11.62 16.41
C GLU A 9 -13.55 -10.20 15.87
N ARG A 10 -13.88 -9.18 16.69
CA ARG A 10 -13.66 -7.78 16.33
C ARG A 10 -12.18 -7.47 16.20
N THR A 11 -11.35 -8.03 17.06
CA THR A 11 -9.89 -7.89 16.96
C THR A 11 -9.36 -8.48 15.66
N VAL A 12 -9.80 -9.68 15.27
CA VAL A 12 -9.38 -10.30 14.01
C VAL A 12 -9.82 -9.47 12.80
N ILE A 13 -11.06 -8.97 12.80
CA ILE A 13 -11.59 -8.11 11.73
C ILE A 13 -10.79 -6.81 11.63
N ASN A 14 -10.53 -6.15 12.77
CA ASN A 14 -9.80 -4.88 12.80
C ASN A 14 -8.36 -5.04 12.30
N ILE A 15 -7.63 -6.05 12.81
CA ILE A 15 -6.25 -6.33 12.39
C ILE A 15 -6.20 -6.70 10.91
N THR A 16 -7.13 -7.54 10.44
CA THR A 16 -7.19 -7.92 9.02
C THR A 16 -7.46 -6.69 8.16
N THR A 17 -8.39 -5.83 8.56
CA THR A 17 -8.72 -4.59 7.85
C THR A 17 -7.55 -3.65 7.76
N THR A 18 -6.91 -3.32 8.87
CA THR A 18 -5.79 -2.38 8.86
C THR A 18 -4.59 -2.94 8.09
N THR A 19 -4.23 -4.20 8.31
CA THR A 19 -3.08 -4.84 7.67
C THR A 19 -3.27 -4.97 6.16
N SER A 20 -4.42 -5.48 5.72
CA SER A 20 -4.70 -5.62 4.27
C SER A 20 -4.85 -4.27 3.58
N THR A 21 -5.46 -3.28 4.24
CA THR A 21 -5.55 -1.91 3.70
C THR A 21 -4.16 -1.32 3.49
N LEU A 22 -3.25 -1.50 4.46
CA LEU A 22 -1.87 -1.03 4.33
C LEU A 22 -1.16 -1.71 3.16
N ILE A 23 -1.28 -3.03 3.02
CA ILE A 23 -0.67 -3.78 1.92
C ILE A 23 -1.21 -3.32 0.55
N VAL A 24 -2.53 -3.15 0.43
CA VAL A 24 -3.17 -2.64 -0.79
C VAL A 24 -2.70 -1.23 -1.09
N TYR A 25 -2.67 -0.35 -0.09
CA TYR A 25 -2.19 1.02 -0.25
C TYR A 25 -0.75 1.08 -0.75
N LEU A 26 0.18 0.35 -0.12
CA LEU A 26 1.58 0.32 -0.53
C LEU A 26 1.76 -0.25 -1.95
N SER A 27 0.93 -1.23 -2.32
CA SER A 27 0.92 -1.79 -3.67
C SER A 27 0.46 -0.77 -4.70
N LEU A 28 -0.64 -0.06 -4.42
CA LEU A 28 -1.13 1.02 -5.30
C LEU A 28 -0.11 2.16 -5.41
N LEU A 29 0.54 2.54 -4.31
CA LEU A 29 1.59 3.55 -4.31
C LEU A 29 2.79 3.13 -5.17
N THR A 30 3.21 1.86 -5.09
CA THR A 30 4.28 1.32 -5.93
C THR A 30 3.91 1.40 -7.42
N ILE A 31 2.67 1.04 -7.77
CA ILE A 31 2.17 1.16 -9.15
C ILE A 31 2.15 2.62 -9.59
N LEU A 32 1.69 3.54 -8.75
CA LEU A 32 1.68 4.97 -9.06
C LEU A 32 3.08 5.52 -9.31
N LEU A 33 4.06 5.17 -8.47
CA LEU A 33 5.46 5.57 -8.67
C LEU A 33 6.05 4.98 -9.95
N PHE A 34 5.71 3.73 -10.28
CA PHE A 34 6.11 3.12 -11.55
C PHE A 34 5.53 3.87 -12.76
N VAL A 35 4.22 4.17 -12.72
CA VAL A 35 3.53 4.92 -13.79
C VAL A 35 4.11 6.32 -13.94
N ASP A 36 4.34 7.00 -12.83
CA ASP A 36 4.92 8.34 -12.76
C ASP A 36 6.34 8.42 -13.37
N PHE A 37 7.13 7.38 -13.10
CA PHE A 37 8.49 7.31 -13.62
C PHE A 37 8.52 7.11 -15.14
N TYR A 38 7.76 6.14 -15.67
CA TYR A 38 7.88 5.68 -17.05
C TYR A 38 6.91 6.29 -18.06
N TYR A 39 5.69 6.67 -17.66
CA TYR A 39 4.63 7.03 -18.61
C TYR A 39 4.29 8.52 -18.57
N PHE A 40 3.73 9.01 -17.46
CA PHE A 40 3.31 10.40 -17.31
C PHE A 40 3.35 10.81 -15.84
N LYS A 41 3.65 12.08 -15.56
CA LYS A 41 3.83 12.64 -14.21
C LYS A 41 2.52 12.71 -13.41
N ILE A 42 1.90 11.57 -13.14
CA ILE A 42 0.62 11.47 -12.46
C ILE A 42 0.68 12.01 -11.04
N LEU A 43 1.85 11.93 -10.39
CA LEU A 43 2.05 12.42 -9.04
C LEU A 43 1.99 13.93 -8.94
N ASP A 44 2.23 14.67 -10.03
CA ASP A 44 2.06 16.12 -10.10
C ASP A 44 0.58 16.53 -10.13
N LEU A 45 -0.30 15.63 -10.60
CA LEU A 45 -1.75 15.85 -10.65
C LEU A 45 -2.44 15.52 -9.32
N ILE A 46 -1.77 14.78 -8.44
CA ILE A 46 -2.31 14.33 -7.17
C ILE A 46 -1.77 15.21 -6.05
N ASN A 47 -2.65 15.76 -5.23
CA ASN A 47 -2.24 16.51 -4.05
C ASN A 47 -1.61 15.56 -3.01
N GLN A 48 -0.32 15.71 -2.77
CA GLN A 48 0.43 14.86 -1.82
C GLN A 48 0.43 15.39 -0.38
N ASN A 49 -0.43 16.33 -0.04
CA ASN A 49 -0.56 16.79 1.34
C ASN A 49 -0.96 15.63 2.27
N SER A 50 -0.44 15.63 3.50
CA SER A 50 -0.68 14.62 4.52
C SER A 50 -2.17 14.31 4.73
N ILE A 51 -3.02 15.34 4.66
CA ILE A 51 -4.48 15.18 4.78
C ILE A 51 -5.05 14.36 3.60
N SER A 52 -4.59 14.63 2.38
CA SER A 52 -5.03 13.89 1.19
C SER A 52 -4.57 12.44 1.24
N VAL A 53 -3.35 12.19 1.72
CA VAL A 53 -2.82 10.83 1.92
C VAL A 53 -3.69 10.04 2.92
N ILE A 54 -4.02 10.64 4.07
CA ILE A 54 -4.88 10.03 5.08
C ILE A 54 -6.28 9.76 4.51
N LEU A 55 -6.85 10.70 3.79
CA LEU A 55 -8.17 10.54 3.16
C LEU A 55 -8.17 9.38 2.15
N ASN A 56 -7.14 9.28 1.32
CA ASN A 56 -6.99 8.19 0.35
C ASN A 56 -6.86 6.83 1.07
N MET A 57 -6.04 6.73 2.12
CA MET A 57 -5.96 5.52 2.93
C MET A 57 -7.30 5.15 3.56
N PHE A 58 -8.06 6.14 4.05
CA PHE A 58 -9.37 5.91 4.65
C PHE A 58 -10.39 5.40 3.62
N ILE A 59 -10.43 5.99 2.42
CA ILE A 59 -11.29 5.53 1.31
C ILE A 59 -10.95 4.09 0.93
N ILE A 60 -9.66 3.79 0.74
CA ILE A 60 -9.21 2.42 0.42
C ILE A 60 -9.60 1.45 1.54
N GLY A 61 -9.47 1.87 2.81
CA GLY A 61 -9.87 1.08 3.96
C GLY A 61 -11.37 0.76 3.97
N ILE A 62 -12.22 1.75 3.67
CA ILE A 62 -13.67 1.54 3.55
C ILE A 62 -13.97 0.55 2.41
N ILE A 63 -13.40 0.76 1.23
CA ILE A 63 -13.60 -0.13 0.08
C ILE A 63 -13.16 -1.55 0.43
N ASN A 64 -11.96 -1.69 0.99
CA ASN A 64 -11.42 -2.98 1.39
C ASN A 64 -12.31 -3.68 2.42
N TYR A 65 -12.77 -2.94 3.43
CA TYR A 65 -13.68 -3.47 4.45
C TYR A 65 -14.99 -3.95 3.82
N VAL A 66 -15.65 -3.10 3.02
CA VAL A 66 -16.98 -3.39 2.46
C VAL A 66 -16.95 -4.58 1.51
N TYR A 67 -15.94 -4.68 0.64
CA TYR A 67 -15.90 -5.72 -0.40
C TYR A 67 -15.26 -7.03 0.05
N PHE A 68 -14.24 -7.00 0.93
CA PHE A 68 -13.45 -8.20 1.23
C PHE A 68 -13.62 -8.71 2.67
N ILE A 69 -13.92 -7.84 3.64
CA ILE A 69 -13.81 -8.20 5.06
C ILE A 69 -15.17 -8.29 5.76
N LYS A 70 -16.11 -7.40 5.42
CA LYS A 70 -17.44 -7.29 6.05
C LYS A 70 -18.18 -8.63 6.10
N ASP A 71 -18.13 -9.39 5.01
CA ASP A 71 -18.84 -10.66 4.89
C ASP A 71 -18.17 -11.80 5.67
N LYS A 72 -16.97 -11.60 6.24
CA LYS A 72 -16.22 -12.57 7.05
C LYS A 72 -15.98 -13.94 6.38
N LYS A 73 -16.26 -14.07 5.08
CA LYS A 73 -16.05 -15.28 4.27
C LYS A 73 -14.62 -15.83 4.39
N PHE A 74 -13.65 -14.99 4.73
CA PHE A 74 -12.29 -15.41 5.02
C PHE A 74 -12.21 -16.29 6.28
N LEU A 75 -12.94 -15.99 7.35
CA LEU A 75 -12.96 -16.79 8.60
C LEU A 75 -13.51 -18.20 8.38
N GLU A 76 -14.45 -18.36 7.45
CA GLU A 76 -15.07 -19.64 7.10
C GLU A 76 -14.13 -20.57 6.32
N LYS A 77 -13.03 -20.05 5.74
CA LYS A 77 -12.06 -20.85 4.99
C LYS A 77 -11.24 -21.81 5.86
N GLY A 78 -11.50 -21.84 7.18
CA GLY A 78 -10.90 -22.80 8.09
C GLY A 78 -9.39 -22.80 7.96
N PHE A 79 -8.77 -21.62 8.10
CA PHE A 79 -7.32 -21.41 7.99
C PHE A 79 -6.57 -22.38 8.92
N LYS A 80 -6.34 -23.61 8.46
CA LYS A 80 -5.23 -24.43 8.93
C LYS A 80 -3.99 -23.61 8.64
N THR A 81 -2.97 -23.73 9.49
CA THR A 81 -1.68 -23.04 9.35
C THR A 81 -1.05 -23.37 8.00
N ASP A 82 -1.47 -22.69 6.94
CA ASP A 82 -0.91 -22.82 5.61
C ASP A 82 0.38 -22.00 5.58
N LYS A 83 1.45 -22.66 6.00
CA LYS A 83 2.79 -22.09 6.01
C LYS A 83 3.19 -21.61 4.62
N LYS A 84 2.76 -22.29 3.55
CA LYS A 84 3.11 -21.91 2.17
C LYS A 84 2.44 -20.58 1.79
N GLY A 85 1.14 -20.43 2.03
CA GLY A 85 0.44 -19.17 1.82
C GLY A 85 1.05 -18.01 2.62
N GLY A 86 1.41 -18.26 3.89
CA GLY A 86 2.12 -17.29 4.72
C GLY A 86 3.45 -16.84 4.13
N TYR A 87 4.30 -17.78 3.67
CA TYR A 87 5.56 -17.45 3.01
C TYR A 87 5.37 -16.65 1.72
N VAL A 88 4.34 -16.96 0.94
CA VAL A 88 4.02 -16.21 -0.29
C VAL A 88 3.66 -14.75 0.05
N ILE A 89 2.85 -14.52 1.08
CA ILE A 89 2.51 -13.16 1.52
C ILE A 89 3.76 -12.40 1.99
N ILE A 90 4.62 -13.04 2.79
CA ILE A 90 5.87 -12.42 3.27
C ILE A 90 6.78 -12.07 2.08
N LEU A 91 6.99 -13.01 1.15
CA LEU A 91 7.79 -12.77 -0.04
C LEU A 91 7.22 -11.62 -0.88
N PHE A 92 5.90 -11.57 -1.04
CA PHE A 92 5.24 -10.46 -1.72
C PHE A 92 5.50 -9.13 -1.03
N ILE A 93 5.36 -9.05 0.29
CA ILE A 93 5.62 -7.81 1.05
C ILE A 93 7.08 -7.35 0.87
N VAL A 94 8.03 -8.28 0.93
CA VAL A 94 9.46 -7.99 0.73
C VAL A 94 9.71 -7.44 -0.68
N LEU A 95 9.20 -8.12 -1.72
CA LEU A 95 9.36 -7.68 -3.11
C LEU A 95 8.68 -6.32 -3.36
N ASN A 96 7.48 -6.13 -2.83
CA ASN A 96 6.75 -4.87 -2.94
C ASN A 96 7.53 -3.70 -2.29
N SER A 97 8.08 -3.93 -1.09
CA SER A 97 8.90 -2.94 -0.39
C SER A 97 10.16 -2.59 -1.17
N MET A 98 10.84 -3.58 -1.77
CA MET A 98 12.02 -3.34 -2.62
C MET A 98 11.65 -2.49 -3.85
N CYS A 99 10.56 -2.82 -4.55
CA CYS A 99 10.06 -2.06 -5.69
C CYS A 99 9.71 -0.62 -5.30
N LEU A 100 9.01 -0.44 -4.18
CA LEU A 100 8.64 0.87 -3.66
C LEU A 100 9.88 1.74 -3.44
N LEU A 101 10.88 1.21 -2.73
CA LEU A 101 12.13 1.92 -2.45
C LEU A 101 12.89 2.25 -3.74
N TYR A 102 12.95 1.31 -4.67
CA TYR A 102 13.60 1.51 -5.97
C TYR A 102 12.96 2.66 -6.75
N PHE A 103 11.63 2.64 -6.94
CA PHE A 103 10.93 3.68 -7.70
C PHE A 103 10.91 5.02 -6.96
N ALA A 104 10.76 5.03 -5.63
CA ALA A 104 10.83 6.26 -4.84
C ALA A 104 12.19 6.95 -5.00
N ASN A 105 13.30 6.20 -4.93
CA ASN A 105 14.63 6.75 -5.14
C ASN A 105 14.81 7.28 -6.57
N LYS A 106 14.36 6.53 -7.58
CA LYS A 106 14.44 6.95 -8.98
C LYS A 106 13.62 8.19 -9.30
N ASN A 107 12.40 8.30 -8.77
CA ASN A 107 11.59 9.50 -8.90
C ASN A 107 12.25 10.70 -8.23
N ARG A 108 12.85 10.51 -7.05
CA ARG A 108 13.58 11.56 -6.34
C ARG A 108 14.77 12.08 -7.17
N GLU A 109 15.59 11.19 -7.71
CA GLU A 109 16.70 11.53 -8.61
C GLU A 109 16.22 12.36 -9.82
N LYS A 110 15.14 11.92 -10.46
CA LYS A 110 14.52 12.61 -11.61
C LYS A 110 14.08 14.03 -11.26
N ILE A 111 13.36 14.20 -10.15
CA ILE A 111 12.89 15.52 -9.68
C ILE A 111 14.06 16.46 -9.38
N PHE A 112 15.12 15.97 -8.73
CA PHE A 112 16.31 16.78 -8.47
C PHE A 112 17.00 17.23 -9.76
N ALA A 113 17.17 16.33 -10.72
CA ALA A 113 17.78 16.67 -12.00
C ALA A 113 16.96 17.70 -12.79
N GLU A 114 15.63 17.59 -12.78
CA GLU A 114 14.73 18.56 -13.43
C GLU A 114 14.80 19.95 -12.77
N ARG A 115 14.83 20.01 -11.43
CA ARG A 115 14.97 21.27 -10.70
C ARG A 115 16.31 21.95 -10.96
N GLU A 116 17.38 21.17 -11.06
CA GLU A 116 18.72 21.71 -11.35
C GLU A 116 18.79 22.28 -12.77
N LYS A 117 18.22 21.59 -13.76
CA LYS A 117 18.10 22.12 -15.13
C LYS A 117 17.34 23.44 -15.18
N ALA A 118 16.17 23.50 -14.54
CA ALA A 118 15.36 24.72 -14.48
C ALA A 118 16.09 25.89 -13.79
N ARG A 119 16.92 25.60 -12.79
CA ARG A 119 17.75 26.61 -12.11
C ARG A 119 18.83 27.18 -13.04
N ILE A 120 19.51 26.32 -13.79
CA ILE A 120 20.54 26.74 -14.75
C ILE A 120 19.92 27.58 -15.87
N GLU A 121 18.78 27.17 -16.41
CA GLU A 121 18.06 27.91 -17.46
C GLU A 121 17.58 29.29 -16.99
N LYS A 122 17.10 29.40 -15.74
CA LYS A 122 16.66 30.68 -15.18
C LYS A 122 17.79 31.69 -14.93
N ASN A 123 19.01 31.20 -14.73
CA ASN A 123 20.20 32.01 -14.44
C ASN A 123 21.01 32.37 -15.69
N ARG A 124 20.56 31.95 -16.88
CA ARG A 124 21.20 32.22 -18.17
C ARG A 124 20.39 33.25 -18.97
#